data_AF-A0A963WND0-F1
#
_entry.id   AF-A0A963WND0-F1
#
_cell.length_a   1.000
_cell.length_b   1.000
_cell.length_c   1.000
_cell.angle_alpha   90.00
_cell.angle_beta   90.00
_cell.angle_gamma   90.00
#
_symmetry.space_group_name_H-M   'P 1'
#
loop_
_entity.id
_entity.type
_entity.pdbx_description
1 polymer ?
#
loop_
_entity_poly.entity_id
_entity_poly.type
_entity_poly.pdbx_seq_one_letter_code
_entity_poly.pdbx_strand_id
1 'polypeptide(L)'
;MTDIVELMQAWLNVFAEGEFEKFPGAVSDDFTLYLPFVPPGVPTEIRGRDTVQAKLKETSGGRSKLLFDNVHIMRTEDPEVVVTRASGEATMANGNVYRNSYVMFTRFREGEVLEHTEYLNPLNVIASMQAPA
;
A
#
# COMPACT_ATOMS: atom_id res chain seq x y z
N MET A 1 -0.78 0.31 -24.56
CA MET A 1 -0.51 0.73 -23.17
C MET A 1 -1.57 0.09 -22.29
N THR A 2 -1.18 -0.52 -21.18
CA THR A 2 -2.11 -1.05 -20.19
C THR A 2 -2.87 0.10 -19.55
N ASP A 3 -4.16 -0.07 -19.28
CA ASP A 3 -4.96 0.97 -18.65
C ASP A 3 -4.48 1.25 -17.21
N ILE A 4 -4.46 2.51 -16.79
CA ILE A 4 -3.94 2.90 -15.45
C ILE A 4 -4.78 2.32 -14.30
N VAL A 5 -6.08 2.08 -14.53
CA VAL A 5 -6.93 1.44 -13.52
C VAL A 5 -6.61 -0.05 -13.42
N GLU A 6 -6.35 -0.73 -14.54
CA GLU A 6 -5.88 -2.12 -14.54
C GLU A 6 -4.51 -2.25 -13.84
N LEU A 7 -3.58 -1.33 -14.12
CA LEU A 7 -2.29 -1.29 -13.42
C LEU A 7 -2.47 -1.04 -11.93
N MET A 8 -3.32 -0.09 -11.53
CA MET A 8 -3.58 0.15 -10.11
C MET A 8 -4.21 -1.08 -9.42
N GLN A 9 -5.12 -1.78 -10.09
CA GLN A 9 -5.71 -3.01 -9.58
C GLN A 9 -4.65 -4.11 -9.39
N ALA A 10 -3.72 -4.25 -10.34
CA ALA A 10 -2.61 -5.18 -10.22
C ALA A 10 -1.63 -4.76 -9.12
N TRP A 11 -1.38 -3.47 -8.95
CA TRP A 11 -0.53 -2.91 -7.90
C TRP A 11 -1.04 -3.26 -6.49
N LEU A 12 -2.35 -3.10 -6.25
CA LEU A 12 -2.97 -3.47 -4.95
C LEU A 12 -2.77 -4.94 -4.57
N ASN A 13 -2.65 -5.83 -5.56
CA ASN A 13 -2.50 -7.27 -5.31
C ASN A 13 -1.10 -7.68 -4.82
N VAL A 14 -0.10 -6.82 -5.07
CA VAL A 14 1.32 -7.15 -4.86
C VAL A 14 2.02 -6.18 -3.90
N PHE A 15 1.57 -4.93 -3.82
CA PHE A 15 2.24 -3.85 -3.09
C PHE A 15 2.42 -4.18 -1.61
N ALA A 16 1.33 -4.51 -0.91
CA ALA A 16 1.35 -4.72 0.53
C ALA A 16 2.26 -5.88 0.97
N GLU A 17 2.54 -6.82 0.06
CA GLU A 17 3.40 -7.98 0.31
C GLU A 17 4.83 -7.75 -0.19
N GLY A 18 5.12 -6.60 -0.82
CA GLY A 18 6.40 -6.30 -1.44
C GLY A 18 6.73 -7.19 -2.64
N GLU A 19 5.73 -7.79 -3.28
CA GLU A 19 5.90 -8.71 -4.43
C GLU A 19 6.05 -7.95 -5.75
N PHE A 20 6.90 -6.92 -5.78
CA PHE A 20 7.07 -6.01 -6.91
C PHE A 20 7.42 -6.73 -8.22
N GLU A 21 8.12 -7.87 -8.14
CA GLU A 21 8.46 -8.69 -9.31
C GLU A 21 7.24 -9.33 -10.00
N LYS A 22 6.09 -9.41 -9.30
CA LYS A 22 4.83 -9.91 -9.87
C LYS A 22 3.96 -8.79 -10.45
N PHE A 23 4.37 -7.53 -10.29
CA PHE A 23 3.68 -6.40 -10.89
C PHE A 23 3.86 -6.44 -12.43
N PRO A 24 2.78 -6.35 -13.23
CA PRO A 24 2.90 -6.37 -14.69
C PRO A 24 3.50 -5.08 -15.29
N GLY A 25 3.58 -4.00 -14.51
CA GLY A 25 4.29 -2.78 -14.89
C GLY A 25 5.71 -2.74 -14.31
N ALA A 26 6.34 -1.56 -14.35
CA ALA A 26 7.62 -1.31 -13.70
C ALA A 26 7.44 -0.63 -12.34
N VAL A 27 8.44 -0.72 -11.47
CA VAL A 27 8.53 0.06 -10.23
C VAL A 27 9.79 0.89 -10.33
N SER A 28 9.66 2.21 -10.24
CA SER A 28 10.79 3.13 -10.35
C SER A 28 11.85 2.82 -9.31
N ASP A 29 13.13 2.87 -9.70
CA ASP A 29 14.25 2.71 -8.76
C ASP A 29 14.19 3.75 -7.62
N ASP A 30 13.67 4.94 -7.92
CA ASP A 30 13.45 6.05 -6.97
C ASP A 30 12.05 6.03 -6.34
N PHE A 31 11.32 4.90 -6.42
CA PHE A 31 9.97 4.77 -5.90
C PHE A 31 9.87 5.26 -4.44
N THR A 32 8.86 6.08 -4.17
CA THR A 32 8.64 6.64 -2.84
C THR A 32 7.29 6.23 -2.28
N LEU A 33 7.31 5.68 -1.06
CA LEU A 33 6.14 5.41 -0.25
C LEU A 33 5.96 6.50 0.79
N TYR A 34 4.81 7.18 0.73
CA TYR A 34 4.40 8.16 1.72
C TYR A 34 3.33 7.57 2.64
N LEU A 35 3.53 7.73 3.95
CA LEU A 35 2.61 7.28 5.00
C LEU A 35 2.32 8.47 5.94
N PRO A 36 1.50 9.45 5.53
CA PRO A 36 1.33 10.68 6.29
C PRO A 36 0.75 10.47 7.69
N PHE A 37 -0.08 9.43 7.87
CA PHE A 37 -0.71 9.09 9.14
C PHE A 37 -0.28 7.70 9.61
N VAL A 38 0.75 7.67 10.45
CA VAL A 38 1.28 6.45 11.06
C VAL A 38 1.52 6.62 12.56
N PRO A 39 1.59 5.52 13.33
CA PRO A 39 1.98 5.58 14.74
C PRO A 39 3.37 6.20 14.94
N PRO A 40 3.64 6.80 16.11
CA PRO A 40 4.97 7.31 16.44
C PRO A 40 6.08 6.26 16.26
N GLY A 41 7.22 6.67 15.71
CA GLY A 41 8.37 5.78 15.47
C GLY A 41 8.35 5.09 14.10
N VAL A 42 7.28 5.21 13.33
CA VAL A 42 7.23 4.77 11.92
C VAL A 42 7.60 5.94 11.01
N PRO A 43 8.51 5.76 10.03
CA PRO A 43 8.80 6.80 9.04
C PRO A 43 7.55 7.16 8.22
N THR A 44 7.32 8.46 8.02
CA THR A 44 6.22 8.97 7.17
C THR A 44 6.55 8.96 5.68
N GLU A 45 7.81 8.68 5.34
CA GLU A 45 8.32 8.63 3.98
C GLU A 45 9.46 7.61 3.89
N ILE A 46 9.44 6.79 2.85
CA ILE A 46 10.47 5.80 2.55
C ILE A 46 10.79 5.90 1.06
N ARG A 47 12.06 6.14 0.73
CA ARG A 47 12.52 6.35 -0.65
C ARG A 47 13.37 5.17 -1.13
N GLY A 48 13.26 4.89 -2.43
CA GLY A 48 14.01 3.87 -3.14
C GLY A 48 13.29 2.52 -3.18
N ARG A 49 13.14 1.97 -4.39
CA ARG A 49 12.45 0.70 -4.68
C ARG A 49 12.80 -0.40 -3.70
N ASP A 50 14.09 -0.70 -3.59
CA ASP A 50 14.58 -1.84 -2.81
C ASP A 50 14.38 -1.62 -1.30
N THR A 51 14.52 -0.38 -0.84
CA THR A 51 14.33 -0.02 0.57
C THR A 51 12.85 -0.16 0.95
N VAL A 52 11.95 0.34 0.11
CA VAL A 52 10.50 0.20 0.33
C VAL A 52 10.09 -1.27 0.25
N GLN A 53 10.58 -2.00 -0.75
CA GLN A 53 10.28 -3.42 -0.91
C GLN A 53 10.71 -4.25 0.31
N ALA A 54 11.94 -4.03 0.79
CA ALA A 54 12.44 -4.70 1.98
C ALA A 54 11.56 -4.41 3.21
N LYS A 55 11.14 -3.16 3.40
CA LYS A 55 10.26 -2.78 4.52
C LYS A 55 8.89 -3.44 4.44
N LEU A 56 8.30 -3.52 3.24
CA LEU A 56 7.00 -4.17 3.03
C LEU A 56 7.09 -5.66 3.32
N LYS A 57 8.15 -6.34 2.84
CA LYS A 57 8.41 -7.77 3.12
C LYS A 57 8.66 -8.04 4.61
N GLU A 58 9.38 -7.17 5.30
CA GLU A 58 9.58 -7.27 6.75
C GLU A 58 8.22 -7.17 7.49
N THR A 59 7.41 -6.19 7.10
CA THR A 59 6.14 -5.90 7.78
C THR A 59 5.07 -6.97 7.48
N SER A 60 5.04 -7.52 6.26
CA SER A 60 4.10 -8.58 5.89
C SER A 60 4.34 -9.88 6.66
N GLY A 61 5.56 -10.17 7.08
CA GLY A 61 5.86 -11.33 7.93
C GLY A 61 5.14 -11.35 9.29
N GLY A 62 4.66 -10.19 9.75
CA GLY A 62 3.90 -10.05 11.01
C GLY A 62 2.39 -10.27 10.89
N ARG A 63 1.87 -10.61 9.70
CA ARG A 63 0.43 -10.77 9.43
C ARG A 63 0.17 -11.77 8.31
N SER A 64 -1.09 -12.16 8.13
CA SER A 64 -1.56 -12.78 6.89
C SER A 64 -1.45 -11.79 5.72
N LYS A 65 -1.64 -12.29 4.51
CA LYS A 65 -1.82 -11.43 3.32
C LYS A 65 -2.87 -10.35 3.60
N LEU A 66 -2.56 -9.11 3.27
CA LEU A 66 -3.50 -8.00 3.37
C LEU A 66 -4.45 -8.09 2.17
N LEU A 67 -5.73 -8.26 2.45
CA LEU A 67 -6.76 -8.34 1.44
C LEU A 67 -7.46 -7.00 1.34
N PHE A 68 -7.46 -6.42 0.14
CA PHE A 68 -8.23 -5.22 -0.15
C PHE A 68 -9.61 -5.59 -0.68
N ASP A 69 -10.65 -4.97 -0.12
CA ASP A 69 -12.04 -5.07 -0.57
C ASP A 69 -12.64 -3.68 -0.81
N ASN A 70 -13.86 -3.64 -1.35
CA ASN A 70 -14.59 -2.39 -1.63
C ASN A 70 -13.72 -1.37 -2.40
N VAL A 71 -12.97 -1.90 -3.37
CA VAL A 71 -11.97 -1.14 -4.14
C VAL A 71 -12.69 -0.23 -5.15
N HIS A 72 -12.49 1.06 -5.01
CA HIS A 72 -12.97 2.10 -5.92
C HIS A 72 -11.79 2.93 -6.42
N ILE A 73 -11.37 2.68 -7.66
CA ILE A 73 -10.28 3.40 -8.32
C ILE A 73 -10.88 4.51 -9.19
N MET A 74 -10.40 5.74 -9.00
CA MET A 74 -10.87 6.95 -9.67
C MET A 74 -9.70 7.59 -10.41
N ARG A 75 -9.92 7.92 -11.70
CA ARG A 75 -8.99 8.76 -12.46
C ARG A 75 -9.07 10.21 -11.95
N THR A 76 -7.98 10.94 -12.06
CA THR A 76 -7.95 12.38 -11.78
C THR A 76 -7.79 13.18 -13.07
N GLU A 77 -7.76 14.51 -12.97
CA GLU A 77 -7.42 15.38 -14.11
C GLU A 77 -5.95 15.27 -14.51
N ASP A 78 -5.06 14.85 -13.59
CA ASP A 78 -3.71 14.42 -13.91
C ASP A 78 -3.77 12.96 -14.41
N PRO A 79 -3.46 12.69 -15.69
CA PRO A 79 -3.55 11.34 -16.26
C PRO A 79 -2.54 10.36 -15.65
N GLU A 80 -1.51 10.85 -14.95
CA GLU A 80 -0.53 10.03 -14.25
C GLU A 80 -0.99 9.63 -12.84
N VAL A 81 -2.07 10.19 -12.31
CA VAL A 81 -2.49 9.96 -10.92
C VAL A 81 -3.86 9.32 -10.86
N VAL A 82 -3.95 8.26 -10.05
CA VAL A 82 -5.22 7.66 -9.63
C VAL A 82 -5.40 7.77 -8.13
N VAL A 83 -6.66 7.90 -7.72
CA VAL A 83 -7.08 7.84 -6.32
C VAL A 83 -7.86 6.56 -6.09
N THR A 84 -7.46 5.78 -5.10
CA THR A 84 -8.12 4.53 -4.73
C THR A 84 -8.71 4.64 -3.33
N ARG A 85 -9.98 4.27 -3.18
CA ARG A 85 -10.58 3.97 -1.88
C ARG A 85 -10.71 2.46 -1.73
N ALA A 86 -10.39 1.92 -0.56
CA ALA A 86 -10.53 0.49 -0.27
C ALA A 86 -10.67 0.27 1.24
N SER A 87 -11.17 -0.89 1.65
CA SER A 87 -10.91 -1.43 2.98
C SER A 87 -9.81 -2.47 2.89
N GLY A 88 -9.06 -2.66 3.97
CA GLY A 88 -8.05 -3.69 4.09
C GLY A 88 -8.25 -4.53 5.34
N GLU A 89 -8.09 -5.85 5.21
CA GLU A 89 -8.16 -6.79 6.32
C GLU A 89 -6.96 -7.76 6.33
N ALA A 90 -6.41 -8.01 7.51
CA ALA A 90 -5.41 -9.06 7.74
C ALA A 90 -5.50 -9.60 9.16
N THR A 91 -5.04 -10.83 9.37
CA THR A 91 -4.85 -11.41 10.70
C THR A 91 -3.40 -11.21 11.12
N MET A 92 -3.18 -10.54 12.24
CA MET A 92 -1.86 -10.31 12.81
C MET A 92 -1.31 -11.60 13.46
N ALA A 93 0.02 -11.69 13.61
CA ALA A 93 0.66 -12.85 14.23
C ALA A 93 0.23 -13.09 15.70
N ASN A 94 -0.21 -12.04 16.40
CA ASN A 94 -0.78 -12.14 17.75
C ASN A 94 -2.25 -12.64 17.77
N GLY A 95 -2.83 -12.95 16.62
CA GLY A 95 -4.22 -13.41 16.47
C GLY A 95 -5.25 -12.29 16.30
N ASN A 96 -4.87 -11.02 16.45
CA ASN A 96 -5.80 -9.90 16.26
C ASN A 96 -6.16 -9.72 14.79
N VAL A 97 -7.38 -9.28 14.53
CA VAL A 97 -7.79 -8.87 13.18
C VAL A 97 -7.51 -7.38 13.00
N TYR A 98 -6.64 -7.06 12.05
CA TYR A 98 -6.44 -5.72 11.54
C TYR A 98 -7.50 -5.41 10.49
N ARG A 99 -8.22 -4.29 10.65
CA ARG A 99 -9.14 -3.73 9.66
C ARG A 99 -8.89 -2.24 9.52
N ASN A 100 -8.84 -1.74 8.29
CA ASN A 100 -8.70 -0.32 8.05
C ASN A 100 -9.40 0.14 6.77
N SER A 101 -9.57 1.44 6.65
CA SER A 101 -10.02 2.09 5.42
C SER A 101 -8.87 2.93 4.88
N TYR A 102 -8.72 2.90 3.56
CA TYR A 102 -7.61 3.49 2.85
C TYR A 102 -8.11 4.52 1.83
N VAL A 103 -7.39 5.64 1.76
CA VAL A 103 -7.37 6.51 0.58
C VAL A 103 -5.94 6.52 0.08
N MET A 104 -5.73 6.04 -1.14
CA MET A 104 -4.41 5.92 -1.74
C MET A 104 -4.29 6.84 -2.94
N PHE A 105 -3.17 7.52 -3.07
CA PHE A 105 -2.77 8.22 -4.28
C PHE A 105 -1.60 7.45 -4.89
N THR A 106 -1.72 7.07 -6.15
CA THR A 106 -0.65 6.36 -6.86
C THR A 106 -0.33 7.09 -8.15
N ARG A 107 0.95 7.41 -8.35
CA ARG A 107 1.45 8.02 -9.58
C ARG A 107 2.08 6.96 -10.48
N PHE A 108 1.64 6.94 -11.73
CA PHE A 108 2.18 6.12 -12.80
C PHE A 108 2.65 6.98 -13.96
N ARG A 109 3.75 6.59 -14.60
CA ARG A 109 4.22 7.17 -15.87
C ARG A 109 4.62 6.03 -16.78
N GLU A 110 4.02 5.98 -17.97
CA GLU A 110 4.35 4.96 -18.99
C GLU A 110 4.28 3.49 -18.48
N GLY A 111 3.43 3.23 -17.47
CA GLY A 111 3.28 1.90 -16.87
C GLY A 111 4.24 1.58 -15.72
N GLU A 112 5.11 2.52 -15.37
CA GLU A 112 5.95 2.48 -14.17
C GLU A 112 5.23 3.16 -13.00
N VAL A 113 5.30 2.59 -11.79
CA VAL A 113 4.84 3.27 -10.56
C VAL A 113 5.98 4.05 -9.92
N LEU A 114 5.72 5.32 -9.60
CA LEU A 114 6.72 6.29 -9.11
C LEU A 114 6.49 6.59 -7.64
N GLU A 115 5.24 6.73 -7.24
CA GLU A 115 4.87 7.13 -5.89
C GLU A 115 3.60 6.42 -5.45
N HIS A 116 3.55 6.05 -4.17
CA HIS A 116 2.33 5.55 -3.53
C HIS A 116 2.17 6.24 -2.18
N THR A 117 1.05 6.91 -1.97
CA THR A 117 0.72 7.54 -0.68
C THR A 117 -0.46 6.82 -0.08
N GLU A 118 -0.34 6.33 1.16
CA GLU A 118 -1.47 5.74 1.88
C GLU A 118 -1.93 6.65 3.02
N TYR A 119 -3.20 7.04 2.96
CA TYR A 119 -3.92 7.56 4.11
C TYR A 119 -4.76 6.44 4.72
N LEU A 120 -4.55 6.19 6.00
CA LEU A 120 -5.22 5.17 6.79
C LEU A 120 -5.50 5.72 8.20
N ASN A 121 -6.31 5.02 9.00
CA ASN A 121 -6.49 5.39 10.40
C ASN A 121 -5.38 4.76 11.27
N PRO A 122 -4.44 5.53 11.86
CA PRO A 122 -3.33 4.99 12.64
C PRO A 122 -3.80 4.32 13.94
N LEU A 123 -4.98 4.67 14.46
CA LEU A 123 -5.53 4.03 15.66
C LEU A 123 -5.86 2.55 15.41
N ASN A 124 -6.27 2.19 14.20
CA ASN A 124 -6.54 0.80 13.83
C ASN A 124 -5.24 -0.03 13.76
N VAL A 125 -4.13 0.60 13.36
CA VAL A 125 -2.80 -0.04 13.39
C VAL A 125 -2.36 -0.27 14.84
N ILE A 126 -2.50 0.73 15.70
CA ILE A 126 -2.14 0.61 17.12
C ILE A 126 -2.98 -0.48 17.79
N ALA A 127 -4.29 -0.49 17.56
CA ALA A 127 -5.20 -1.48 18.13
C ALA A 127 -4.86 -2.91 17.70
N SER A 128 -4.42 -3.13 16.46
CA SER A 128 -4.09 -4.49 15.98
C SER A 128 -2.79 -5.04 16.60
N MET A 129 -1.87 -4.17 17.01
CA MET A 129 -0.59 -4.55 17.61
C MET A 129 -0.65 -4.82 19.12
N GLN A 130 -1.68 -4.32 19.82
CA GLN A 130 -1.83 -4.51 21.27
C GLN A 130 -2.20 -5.96 21.62
N ALA A 131 -1.80 -6.43 22.80
CA ALA A 131 -2.28 -7.71 23.31
C ALA A 131 -3.79 -7.65 23.57
N PRO A 132 -4.54 -8.76 23.42
CA PRO A 132 -5.92 -8.83 23.87
C PRO A 132 -6.01 -8.42 25.35
N ALA A 133 -7.03 -7.64 25.69
CA ALA A 133 -7.31 -7.26 27.07
C ALA A 133 -7.69 -8.48 27.93
#